data_AF-A0A964D4L4-F1
#
_entry.id   AF-A0A964D4L4-F1
#
_cell.length_a   1.000
_cell.length_b   1.000
_cell.length_c   1.000
_cell.angle_alpha   90.00
_cell.angle_beta   90.00
_cell.angle_gamma   90.00
#
_symmetry.space_group_name_H-M   'P 1'
#
loop_
_entity.id
_entity.type
_entity.pdbx_description
1 polymer ?
#
loop_
_entity_poly.entity_id
_entity_poly.type
_entity_poly.pdbx_seq_one_letter_code
_entity_poly.pdbx_strand_id
1 'polypeptide(L)'
;MFGLYIFSMYVAAFWILTQPIGGSRGREWWVEVDTDSPKRTYYFGPYESKDEASNNTNGYIKDLEKKGAKKISINIKQGRQPSQLRATDE
;
A
#
# COMPACT_ATOMS: atom_id res chain seq x y z
N MET A 1 30.92 26.79 -7.91
CA MET A 1 30.77 26.12 -6.59
C MET A 1 29.31 25.97 -6.10
N PHE A 2 28.30 26.55 -6.78
CA PHE A 2 26.89 26.47 -6.34
C PHE A 2 26.09 25.25 -6.88
N GLY A 3 26.52 24.62 -7.98
CA GLY A 3 25.78 23.52 -8.62
C GLY A 3 25.75 22.21 -7.83
N LEU A 4 26.79 21.91 -7.05
CA LEU A 4 26.85 20.70 -6.20
C LEU A 4 25.89 20.77 -5.00
N TYR A 5 25.65 21.97 -4.49
CA TYR A 5 24.72 22.18 -3.37
C TYR A 5 23.27 21.94 -3.77
N ILE A 6 22.89 22.36 -4.97
CA ILE A 6 21.53 22.15 -5.49
C ILE A 6 21.28 20.66 -5.73
N PHE A 7 22.25 19.93 -6.31
CA PHE A 7 22.14 18.49 -6.50
C PHE A 7 22.03 17.74 -5.16
N SER A 8 22.83 18.13 -4.16
CA SER A 8 22.73 17.58 -2.79
C SER A 8 21.38 17.87 -2.12
N MET A 9 20.80 19.04 -2.37
CA MET A 9 19.49 19.43 -1.83
C MET A 9 18.36 18.59 -2.44
N TYR A 10 18.41 18.30 -3.74
CA TYR A 10 17.44 17.42 -4.39
C TYR A 10 17.59 15.96 -3.93
N VAL A 11 18.82 15.48 -3.72
CA VAL A 11 19.07 14.13 -3.17
C VAL A 11 18.53 14.04 -1.73
N ALA A 12 18.80 15.03 -0.87
CA ALA A 12 18.26 15.06 0.49
C ALA A 12 16.73 15.12 0.51
N ALA A 13 16.11 15.93 -0.36
CA ALA A 13 14.65 15.97 -0.51
C ALA A 13 14.07 14.63 -1.00
N PHE A 14 14.78 13.92 -1.87
CA PHE A 14 14.40 12.58 -2.34
C PHE A 14 14.50 11.52 -1.25
N TRP A 15 15.48 11.63 -0.36
CA TRP A 15 15.59 10.80 0.85
C TRP A 15 14.57 11.17 1.94
N ILE A 16 14.15 12.44 2.01
CA ILE A 16 13.09 12.91 2.93
C ILE A 16 11.70 12.45 2.46
N LEU A 17 11.41 12.49 1.15
CA LEU A 17 10.13 12.04 0.59
C LEU A 17 9.91 10.52 0.64
N THR A 18 10.99 9.76 0.84
CA THR A 18 10.96 8.30 0.94
C THR A 18 11.08 7.80 2.38
N GLN A 19 11.16 8.70 3.38
CA GLN A 19 11.07 8.26 4.77
C GLN A 19 9.66 7.72 5.03
N PRO A 20 9.51 6.46 5.48
CA PRO A 20 8.24 6.00 5.99
C PRO A 20 7.94 6.81 7.23
N ILE A 21 6.93 7.70 7.15
CA ILE A 21 6.40 8.40 8.31
C ILE A 21 6.07 7.32 9.35
N GLY A 22 6.79 7.35 10.47
CA GLY A 22 6.68 6.35 11.53
C GLY A 22 5.22 6.08 11.88
N GLY A 23 4.85 4.81 11.79
CA GLY A 23 3.48 4.33 11.76
C GLY A 23 2.59 4.90 12.87
N SER A 24 1.46 5.46 12.45
CA SER A 24 0.29 5.62 13.30
C SER A 24 -0.08 4.25 13.87
N ARG A 25 0.16 4.05 15.18
CA ARG A 25 -0.29 2.87 15.95
C ARG A 25 -1.82 2.87 16.14
N GLY A 26 -2.57 3.32 15.14
CA GLY A 26 -4.01 3.45 15.13
C GLY A 26 -4.57 2.67 13.96
N ARG A 27 -5.30 1.59 14.27
CA ARG A 27 -6.20 0.81 13.39
C ARG A 27 -6.14 1.20 11.91
N GLU A 28 -5.29 0.52 11.16
CA GLU A 28 -5.07 0.73 9.74
C GLU A 28 -6.23 0.15 8.92
N TRP A 29 -6.52 0.76 7.79
CA TRP A 29 -7.50 0.23 6.84
C TRP A 29 -6.78 -0.61 5.78
N TRP A 30 -7.35 -1.78 5.50
CA TRP A 30 -6.83 -2.75 4.54
C TRP A 30 -7.92 -3.07 3.52
N VAL A 31 -7.55 -3.09 2.24
CA VAL A 31 -8.42 -3.49 1.14
C VAL A 31 -8.06 -4.91 0.74
N GLU A 32 -8.93 -5.85 1.08
CA GLU A 32 -8.85 -7.24 0.61
C GLU A 32 -9.53 -7.32 -0.75
N VAL A 33 -8.82 -7.82 -1.77
CA VAL A 33 -9.31 -7.97 -3.13
C VAL A 33 -9.19 -9.43 -3.53
N ASP A 34 -10.31 -10.12 -3.58
CA ASP A 34 -10.40 -11.52 -4.00
C ASP A 34 -10.75 -11.60 -5.48
N THR A 35 -9.99 -12.37 -6.25
CA THR A 35 -10.25 -12.65 -7.66
C THR A 35 -10.68 -14.10 -7.79
N ASP A 36 -11.66 -14.43 -8.63
CA ASP A 36 -12.19 -15.81 -8.79
C ASP A 36 -11.42 -16.61 -9.86
N SER A 37 -10.84 -15.94 -10.85
CA SER A 37 -10.13 -16.57 -11.96
C SER A 37 -8.95 -15.73 -12.42
N PRO A 38 -7.70 -16.09 -12.03
CA PRO A 38 -7.34 -17.14 -11.07
C PRO A 38 -7.75 -16.79 -9.63
N LYS A 39 -8.01 -17.81 -8.79
CA LYS A 39 -8.36 -17.59 -7.38
C LYS A 39 -7.19 -17.01 -6.59
N ARG A 40 -7.20 -15.70 -6.30
CA ARG A 40 -6.12 -15.01 -5.57
C ARG A 40 -6.69 -13.89 -4.71
N THR A 41 -6.19 -13.77 -3.48
CA THR A 41 -6.57 -12.71 -2.56
C THR A 41 -5.38 -11.77 -2.38
N TYR A 42 -5.59 -10.49 -2.68
CA TYR A 42 -4.59 -9.43 -2.54
C TYR A 42 -4.97 -8.49 -1.39
N TYR A 43 -3.98 -8.04 -0.62
CA TYR A 43 -4.17 -7.07 0.45
C TYR A 43 -3.43 -5.78 0.11
N PHE A 44 -4.16 -4.68 -0.01
CA PHE A 44 -3.59 -3.35 -0.25
C PHE A 44 -3.75 -2.48 1.00
N GLY A 45 -2.70 -1.75 1.39
CA GLY A 45 -2.65 -0.92 2.58
C GLY A 45 -1.23 -0.78 3.13
N PRO A 46 -1.05 -0.21 4.34
CA PRO A 46 -2.08 0.33 5.22
C PRO A 46 -2.59 1.72 4.78
N TYR A 47 -3.90 1.97 4.86
CA TYR A 47 -4.49 3.30 4.66
C TYR A 47 -4.86 3.97 5.98
N GLU A 48 -4.84 5.30 5.98
CA GLU A 48 -5.19 6.11 7.16
C GLU A 48 -6.71 6.17 7.36
N SER A 49 -7.50 6.03 6.30
CA SER A 49 -8.96 6.10 6.34
C SER A 49 -9.66 5.13 5.38
N LYS A 50 -10.89 4.73 5.73
CA LYS A 50 -11.76 3.92 4.86
C LYS A 50 -12.01 4.58 3.51
N ASP A 51 -12.14 5.90 3.50
CA ASP A 51 -12.38 6.68 2.28
C ASP A 51 -11.19 6.60 1.33
N GLU A 52 -9.98 6.82 1.86
CA GLU A 52 -8.72 6.66 1.12
C GLU A 52 -8.57 5.25 0.54
N ALA A 53 -8.85 4.22 1.36
CA ALA A 53 -8.88 2.83 0.94
C ALA A 53 -9.88 2.59 -0.21
N SER A 54 -11.09 3.15 -0.09
CA SER A 54 -12.16 3.03 -1.10
C SER A 54 -11.84 3.80 -2.38
N ASN A 55 -11.18 4.95 -2.28
CA ASN A 55 -10.79 5.75 -3.44
C ASN A 55 -9.73 5.02 -4.27
N ASN A 56 -8.74 4.41 -3.60
CA ASN A 56 -7.70 3.59 -4.24
C ASN A 56 -8.23 2.25 -4.77
N THR A 57 -9.27 1.70 -4.14
CA THR A 57 -9.93 0.45 -4.56
C THR A 57 -10.29 0.45 -6.04
N ASN A 58 -10.87 1.54 -6.55
CA ASN A 58 -11.26 1.67 -7.95
C ASN A 58 -10.06 1.56 -8.92
N GLY A 59 -8.87 2.00 -8.49
CA GLY A 59 -7.62 1.81 -9.24
C GLY A 59 -7.21 0.34 -9.32
N TYR A 60 -7.28 -0.39 -8.20
CA TYR A 60 -6.95 -1.81 -8.15
C TYR A 60 -7.90 -2.67 -8.98
N ILE A 61 -9.20 -2.38 -8.95
CA ILE A 61 -10.18 -3.08 -9.80
C ILE A 61 -9.78 -2.91 -11.27
N LYS A 62 -9.58 -1.67 -11.72
CA LYS A 62 -9.25 -1.39 -13.13
C LYS A 62 -7.97 -2.09 -13.58
N ASP A 63 -6.95 -2.13 -12.72
CA ASP A 63 -5.70 -2.84 -13.03
C ASP A 63 -5.90 -4.36 -13.08
N LEU A 64 -6.66 -4.92 -12.15
CA LEU A 64 -6.98 -6.36 -12.10
C LEU A 64 -7.89 -6.79 -13.27
N GLU A 65 -8.89 -5.99 -13.62
CA GLU A 65 -9.74 -6.20 -14.80
C GLU A 65 -8.90 -6.17 -16.08
N LYS A 66 -7.96 -5.22 -16.19
CA LYS A 66 -7.04 -5.14 -17.33
C LYS A 66 -6.10 -6.34 -17.40
N LYS A 67 -5.71 -6.89 -16.25
CA LYS A 67 -4.95 -8.15 -16.15
C LYS A 67 -5.80 -9.40 -16.43
N GLY A 68 -7.10 -9.24 -16.71
CA GLY A 68 -8.01 -10.32 -17.04
C GLY A 68 -8.59 -11.04 -15.82
N ALA A 69 -8.47 -10.47 -14.61
CA ALA A 69 -9.12 -11.01 -13.43
C ALA A 69 -10.64 -10.88 -13.58
N LYS A 70 -11.35 -11.99 -13.33
CA LYS A 70 -12.82 -12.03 -13.35
C LYS A 70 -13.37 -12.15 -11.94
N LYS A 71 -14.54 -11.55 -11.73
CA LYS A 71 -15.28 -11.50 -10.44
C LYS A 71 -14.38 -11.03 -9.29
N ILE A 72 -14.04 -9.75 -9.32
CA ILE A 72 -13.24 -9.10 -8.28
C ILE A 72 -14.18 -8.74 -7.11
N SER A 73 -13.93 -9.30 -5.94
CA SER A 73 -14.65 -9.00 -4.70
C SER A 73 -13.78 -8.15 -3.81
N ILE A 74 -14.31 -7.04 -3.31
CA ILE A 74 -13.54 -6.14 -2.45
C ILE A 74 -14.15 -6.10 -1.06
N ASN A 75 -13.28 -6.27 -0.08
CA ASN A 75 -13.65 -6.15 1.31
C ASN A 75 -12.68 -5.23 2.06
N ILE A 76 -13.18 -4.06 2.47
CA ILE A 76 -12.40 -3.11 3.25
C ILE A 76 -12.52 -3.49 4.74
N LYS A 77 -11.41 -3.88 5.36
CA LYS A 77 -11.33 -4.26 6.78
C LYS A 77 -10.47 -3.27 7.54
N GLN A 78 -10.90 -2.89 8.74
CA GLN A 78 -10.07 -2.14 9.67
C GLN A 78 -9.35 -3.13 10.61
N GLY A 79 -8.03 -3.06 10.70
CA GLY A 79 -7.25 -4.01 11.49
C GLY A 79 -5.82 -3.52 11.76
N ARG A 80 -5.10 -4.23 12.62
CA ARG A 80 -3.64 -4.07 12.67
C ARG A 80 -3.05 -4.71 11.43
N GLN A 81 -1.97 -4.12 10.90
CA GLN A 81 -1.08 -4.79 9.96
C GLN A 81 -0.93 -6.26 10.36
N PRO A 82 -1.16 -7.22 9.45
CA PRO A 82 -0.75 -8.60 9.70
C PRO A 82 0.74 -8.54 9.99
N SER A 83 1.11 -8.79 11.24
CA SER A 83 2.48 -8.81 11.72
C SER A 83 3.20 -9.93 10.99
N GLN A 84 3.65 -9.65 9.78
CA GLN A 84 4.30 -10.64 8.95
C GLN A 84 5.72 -10.81 9.50
N LEU A 85 5.86 -11.90 10.23
CA LEU A 85 7.06 -12.72 10.33
C LEU A 85 8.26 -12.02 10.97
N ARG A 86 8.29 -12.05 12.31
CA ARG A 86 9.56 -12.32 13.00
C ARG A 86 10.00 -13.68 12.47
N ALA A 87 10.90 -13.69 11.48
CA ALA A 87 11.61 -14.91 11.12
C ALA A 87 12.15 -15.45 12.45
N THR A 88 11.65 -16.61 12.84
CA THR A 88 12.15 -17.32 14.02
C THR A 88 13.64 -17.53 13.83
N ASP A 89 14.35 -16.98 14.80
CA ASP A 89 15.69 -17.26 15.31
C ASP A 89 16.52 -18.31 14.55
N GLU A 90 17.71 -17.90 14.10
CA GLU A 90 18.90 -18.76 14.04
C GLU A 90 19.97 -18.20 14.99
#